data_AF-A0A6J5F9Z0-F1
#
_entry.id   AF-A0A6J5F9Z0-F1
#
_cell.length_a   1.000
_cell.length_b   1.000
_cell.length_c   1.000
_cell.angle_alpha   90.00
_cell.angle_beta   90.00
_cell.angle_gamma   90.00
#
_symmetry.space_group_name_H-M   'P 1'
#
loop_
_entity.id
_entity.type
_entity.pdbx_description
1 polymer ?
#
loop_
_entity_poly.entity_id
_entity_poly.type
_entity_poly.pdbx_seq_one_letter_code
_entity_poly.pdbx_strand_id
1 'polypeptide(L)'
;MIIHSYTDLPLVDRAAFELACARHGFAPIHFDVHGETDPDDPEHSELVVVRRGGWAQAYRIDARGQWLRQFETDLNGRFFNSAPYA
;
A
#
# COMPACT_ATOMS: atom_id res chain seq x y z
N MET A 1 1.74 11.72 10.01
CA MET A 1 0.52 10.94 10.39
C MET A 1 0.96 9.50 10.56
N ILE A 2 0.60 8.83 11.67
CA ILE A 2 1.02 7.43 11.88
C ILE A 2 -0.10 6.53 11.35
N ILE A 3 0.07 6.04 10.13
CA ILE A 3 -0.89 5.10 9.53
C ILE A 3 -0.67 3.74 10.19
N HIS A 4 -1.62 3.25 10.96
CA HIS A 4 -1.51 1.91 11.57
C HIS A 4 -2.13 0.80 10.71
N SER A 5 -2.98 1.18 9.76
CA SER A 5 -3.73 0.27 8.89
C SER A 5 -4.25 1.04 7.67
N TYR A 6 -4.62 0.32 6.61
CA TYR A 6 -5.25 0.90 5.42
C TYR A 6 -6.54 1.68 5.74
N THR A 7 -7.13 1.47 6.90
CA THR A 7 -8.31 2.21 7.39
C THR A 7 -7.98 3.63 7.86
N ASP A 8 -6.73 3.88 8.23
CA ASP A 8 -6.24 5.20 8.64
C ASP A 8 -5.90 6.08 7.42
N LEU A 9 -5.81 5.49 6.23
CA LEU A 9 -5.60 6.23 5.00
C LEU A 9 -6.75 7.23 4.74
N PRO A 10 -6.46 8.35 4.04
CA PRO A 10 -7.49 9.24 3.56
C PRO A 10 -8.58 8.48 2.81
N LEU A 11 -9.85 8.89 2.95
CA LEU A 11 -10.98 8.16 2.35
C LEU A 11 -10.79 7.90 0.84
N VAL A 12 -10.20 8.85 0.12
CA VAL A 12 -9.90 8.74 -1.31
C VAL A 12 -8.86 7.65 -1.57
N ASP A 13 -7.75 7.67 -0.85
CA ASP A 13 -6.68 6.69 -0.96
C ASP A 13 -7.14 5.29 -0.56
N ARG A 14 -7.89 5.19 0.54
CA ARG A 14 -8.49 3.96 1.02
C ARG A 14 -9.42 3.36 -0.04
N ALA A 15 -10.37 4.14 -0.58
CA ALA A 15 -11.32 3.63 -1.58
C ALA A 15 -10.60 3.15 -2.85
N ALA A 16 -9.57 3.86 -3.29
CA ALA A 16 -8.76 3.46 -4.44
C ALA A 16 -7.97 2.16 -4.16
N PHE A 17 -7.45 1.99 -2.94
CA PHE A 17 -6.76 0.77 -2.51
C PHE A 17 -7.71 -0.43 -2.50
N GLU A 18 -8.87 -0.28 -1.86
CA GLU A 18 -9.90 -1.31 -1.80
C GLU A 18 -10.35 -1.72 -3.22
N LEU A 19 -10.53 -0.75 -4.12
CA LEU A 19 -10.90 -1.00 -5.51
C LEU A 19 -9.80 -1.75 -6.28
N ALA A 20 -8.53 -1.36 -6.12
CA ALA A 20 -7.40 -2.04 -6.77
C ALA A 20 -7.32 -3.50 -6.29
N CYS A 21 -7.41 -3.75 -4.98
CA CYS A 21 -7.47 -5.11 -4.45
C CYS A 21 -8.65 -5.89 -5.06
N ALA A 22 -9.86 -5.33 -5.05
CA ALA A 22 -11.06 -5.98 -5.55
C ALA A 22 -10.98 -6.31 -7.06
N ARG A 23 -10.40 -5.42 -7.87
CA ARG A 23 -10.15 -5.64 -9.31
C ARG A 23 -9.27 -6.86 -9.57
N HIS A 24 -8.32 -7.11 -8.68
CA HIS A 24 -7.40 -8.25 -8.76
C HIS A 24 -7.92 -9.49 -8.01
N GLY A 25 -9.11 -9.44 -7.41
CA GLY A 25 -9.68 -10.56 -6.65
C GLY A 25 -9.10 -10.72 -5.24
N PHE A 26 -8.42 -9.69 -4.71
CA PHE A 26 -7.92 -9.66 -3.35
C PHE A 26 -8.80 -8.78 -2.46
N ALA A 27 -8.87 -9.11 -1.18
CA ALA A 27 -9.41 -8.23 -0.16
C ALA A 27 -8.29 -7.37 0.47
N PRO A 28 -8.56 -6.09 0.81
CA PRO A 28 -7.59 -5.21 1.47
C PRO A 28 -7.07 -5.80 2.80
N ILE A 29 -7.85 -6.66 3.47
CA ILE A 29 -7.46 -7.36 4.71
C ILE A 29 -6.28 -8.32 4.54
N HIS A 30 -5.96 -8.74 3.31
CA HIS A 30 -4.79 -9.59 3.04
C HIS A 30 -3.47 -8.82 3.00
N PHE A 31 -3.56 -7.49 3.07
CA PHE A 31 -2.43 -6.59 3.05
C PHE A 31 -2.30 -5.95 4.43
N ASP A 32 -1.13 -6.10 5.02
CA ASP A 32 -0.71 -5.31 6.16
C ASP A 32 -0.22 -3.96 5.63
N VAL A 33 -0.85 -2.88 6.05
CA VAL A 33 -0.54 -1.53 5.57
C VAL A 33 -0.20 -0.68 6.78
N HIS A 34 1.01 -0.15 6.82
CA HIS A 34 1.42 0.76 7.88
C HIS A 34 2.22 1.92 7.33
N GLY A 35 2.16 3.03 8.05
CA GLY A 35 2.89 4.26 7.78
C GLY A 35 4.24 4.18 8.47
N GLU A 36 5.30 4.43 7.71
CA GLU A 36 6.64 4.60 8.21
C GLU A 36 7.11 6.03 7.92
N THR A 37 7.87 6.61 8.84
CA THR A 37 8.51 7.92 8.59
C THR A 37 9.92 7.65 8.13
N ASP A 38 10.31 8.17 6.98
CA ASP A 38 11.68 8.03 6.51
C ASP A 38 12.62 8.81 7.45
N PRO A 39 13.67 8.16 7.99
CA PRO A 39 14.60 8.80 8.92
C PRO A 39 15.55 9.81 8.24
N ASP A 40 15.67 9.81 6.91
CA ASP A 40 16.51 10.73 6.13
C ASP A 40 15.75 12.04 5.82
N ASP A 41 14.42 11.99 5.72
CA ASP A 41 13.58 13.16 5.40
C ASP A 41 12.29 13.19 6.26
N PRO A 42 12.39 13.59 7.54
CA PRO A 42 11.31 13.49 8.52
C PRO A 42 10.14 14.46 8.27
N GLU A 43 10.32 15.45 7.40
CA GLU A 43 9.34 16.52 7.15
C GLU A 43 8.48 16.24 5.90
N HIS A 44 8.92 15.38 4.97
CA HIS A 44 8.21 15.09 3.72
C HIS A 44 8.03 13.62 3.36
N SER A 45 8.48 12.67 4.19
CA SER A 45 8.43 11.23 3.86
C SER A 45 7.47 10.43 4.72
N GLU A 46 6.18 10.66 4.53
CA GLU A 46 5.18 9.67 4.93
C GLU A 46 5.25 8.51 3.92
N LEU A 47 5.82 7.38 4.34
CA LEU A 47 5.87 6.15 3.55
C LEU A 47 4.71 5.26 3.96
N VAL A 48 4.04 4.64 2.99
CA VAL A 48 3.12 3.51 3.21
C VAL A 48 3.84 2.24 2.83
N VAL A 49 4.06 1.39 3.82
CA VAL A 49 4.54 0.05 3.64
C VAL A 49 3.34 -0.87 3.49
N VAL A 50 3.24 -1.53 2.34
CA VAL A 50 2.25 -2.57 2.06
C VAL A 50 2.95 -3.92 2.06
N ARG A 51 2.55 -4.81 2.95
CA ARG A 51 3.07 -6.16 3.07
C ARG A 51 1.97 -7.18 2.80
N ARG A 52 2.30 -8.24 2.06
CA ARG A 52 1.42 -9.40 1.85
C ARG A 52 2.26 -10.67 1.80
N GLY A 53 1.99 -11.60 2.72
CA GLY A 53 2.77 -12.83 2.86
C GLY A 53 4.25 -12.52 3.11
N GLY A 54 5.12 -12.97 2.19
CA GLY A 54 6.57 -12.71 2.23
C GLY A 54 7.05 -11.45 1.50
N TRP A 55 6.14 -10.69 0.87
CA TRP A 55 6.49 -9.47 0.13
C TRP A 55 6.16 -8.23 0.95
N ALA A 56 7.07 -7.26 1.00
CA ALA A 56 6.85 -5.96 1.62
C ALA A 56 7.41 -4.86 0.71
N GLN A 57 6.61 -3.85 0.42
CA GLN A 57 6.99 -2.72 -0.43
C GLN A 57 6.62 -1.40 0.25
N ALA A 58 7.58 -0.47 0.29
CA ALA A 58 7.37 0.87 0.82
C ALA A 58 7.13 1.85 -0.34
N TYR A 59 6.09 2.67 -0.21
CA TYR A 59 5.73 3.68 -1.20
C TYR A 59 5.63 5.06 -0.54
N ARG A 60 6.12 6.11 -1.19
CA ARG A 60 5.94 7.49 -0.70
C ARG A 60 4.51 7.96 -0.90
N ILE A 61 3.83 8.30 0.20
CA ILE A 61 2.55 9.00 0.14
C ILE A 61 2.82 10.37 -0.45
N ASP A 62 2.14 10.63 -1.55
CA ASP A 62 2.25 11.86 -2.28
C ASP A 62 0.81 12.38 -2.44
N ALA A 63 0.59 13.69 -2.31
CA ALA A 63 -0.74 14.30 -2.38
C ALA A 63 -1.49 14.01 -3.71
N ARG A 64 -0.79 13.45 -4.69
CA ARG A 64 -1.28 13.09 -6.03
C ARG A 64 -1.67 11.60 -6.16
N GLY A 65 -1.67 10.82 -5.08
CA GLY A 65 -1.99 9.39 -5.10
C GLY A 65 -1.02 8.58 -5.97
N GLN A 66 0.26 8.97 -6.02
CA GLN A 66 1.27 8.28 -6.82
C GLN A 66 1.55 6.87 -6.29
N TRP A 67 1.56 6.70 -4.97
CA TRP A 67 1.79 5.42 -4.32
C TRP A 67 0.77 4.35 -4.75
N LEU A 68 -0.51 4.71 -4.86
CA LEU A 68 -1.58 3.83 -5.34
C LEU A 68 -1.37 3.34 -6.77
N ARG A 69 -0.90 4.21 -7.66
CA ARG A 69 -0.57 3.82 -9.04
C ARG A 69 0.59 2.83 -9.08
N GLN A 70 1.61 3.05 -8.25
CA GLN A 70 2.72 2.09 -8.11
C GLN A 70 2.24 0.77 -7.52
N PHE A 71 1.40 0.81 -6.49
CA PHE A 71 0.79 -0.38 -5.89
C PHE A 71 -0.06 -1.18 -6.89
N GLU A 72 -0.94 -0.53 -7.65
CA GLU A 72 -1.75 -1.19 -8.69
C GLU A 72 -0.86 -1.80 -9.79
N THR A 73 0.25 -1.13 -10.13
CA THR A 73 1.25 -1.65 -11.08
C THR A 73 1.97 -2.89 -10.52
N ASP A 74 2.35 -2.88 -9.25
CA ASP A 74 3.02 -3.99 -8.55
C ASP A 74 2.07 -5.20 -8.39
N LEU A 75 0.79 -4.94 -8.09
CA LEU A 75 -0.29 -5.93 -8.10
C LEU A 75 -0.44 -6.61 -9.47
N ASN A 76 -0.45 -5.82 -10.54
CA ASN A 76 -0.57 -6.33 -11.91
C ASN A 76 0.70 -7.05 -12.39
N GLY A 77 1.88 -6.65 -11.89
CA GLY A 77 3.20 -7.04 -12.40
C GLY A 77 3.72 -8.43 -12.02
N ARG A 78 3.04 -9.19 -11.15
CA ARG A 78 3.42 -10.50 -10.53
C ARG A 78 4.00 -10.47 -9.13
N PHE A 79 4.38 -9.33 -8.58
CA PHE A 79 5.02 -9.25 -7.25
C PHE A 79 4.11 -9.80 -6.15
N PHE A 80 2.85 -9.37 -6.14
CA PHE A 80 1.84 -9.94 -5.25
C PHE A 80 1.22 -11.23 -5.80
N ASN A 81 1.19 -11.44 -7.11
CA ASN A 81 0.53 -12.62 -7.70
C ASN A 81 1.33 -13.93 -7.52
N SER A 82 2.63 -13.85 -7.20
CA SER A 82 3.49 -15.03 -7.05
C SER A 82 3.68 -15.52 -5.61
N ALA A 83 3.08 -14.85 -4.62
CA ALA A 83 3.09 -15.34 -3.24
C ALA A 83 2.06 -16.48 -3.10
N PRO A 84 2.48 -17.72 -2.83
CA PRO A 84 1.53 -18.80 -2.56
C PRO A 84 0.67 -18.42 -1.35
N TYR A 85 -0.62 -18.76 -1.41
CA TYR A 85 -1.50 -18.78 -0.25
C TYR A 85 -0.86 -19.74 0.77
N ALA A 86 -0.10 -19.20 1.72
CA ALA A 86 0.42 -19.94 2.87
C ALA A 86 -0.51 -19.68 4.05
#